data_AF-A0A951Z079-F1
#
_entry.id   AF-A0A951Z079-F1
#
_cell.length_a   1.000
_cell.length_b   1.000
_cell.length_c   1.000
_cell.angle_alpha   90.00
_cell.angle_beta   90.00
_cell.angle_gamma   90.00
#
_symmetry.space_group_name_H-M   'P 1'
#
loop_
_entity.id
_entity.type
_entity.pdbx_description
1 polymer ?
#
loop_
_entity_poly.entity_id
_entity_poly.type
_entity_poly.pdbx_seq_one_letter_code
_entity_poly.pdbx_strand_id
1 'polypeptide(L)'
;LGRLGRLAAGASPARADRDAVARAIERLGLEDFRERPLSRMSGGERQLAAVARALAQEASTLVLDEPTTSLDFGNQGRVLDVIASLADDGLGIVYSTHDPNHARRAGTRALVYLPDGETAFGAVDELVEPATLSRVYGVPVDGAHTADGRLVLAIAPALGGRFNR
;
A
#
# COMPACT_ATOMS: atom_id res chain seq x y z
N LEU A 1 -22.10 7.97 -0.76
CA LEU A 1 -21.21 8.37 -1.88
C LEU A 1 -20.44 7.21 -2.53
N GLY A 2 -20.57 5.94 -2.08
CA GLY A 2 -19.69 4.85 -2.55
C GLY A 2 -19.90 4.36 -3.99
N ARG A 3 -21.13 4.38 -4.51
CA ARG A 3 -21.51 3.68 -5.76
C ARG A 3 -22.07 4.58 -6.86
N LEU A 4 -21.82 5.90 -6.81
CA LEU A 4 -22.31 6.85 -7.81
C LEU A 4 -21.88 6.50 -9.24
N GLY A 5 -20.70 5.90 -9.44
CA GLY A 5 -20.25 5.44 -10.76
C GLY A 5 -21.08 4.29 -11.36
N ARG A 6 -21.94 3.64 -10.56
CA ARG A 6 -22.88 2.59 -11.00
C ARG A 6 -24.34 3.06 -11.04
N LEU A 7 -24.62 4.30 -10.64
CA LEU A 7 -25.98 4.84 -10.64
C LEU A 7 -26.25 5.58 -11.95
N ALA A 8 -27.44 5.38 -12.51
CA ALA A 8 -27.93 6.22 -13.60
C ALA A 8 -28.08 7.68 -13.12
N ALA A 9 -27.93 8.65 -14.02
CA ALA A 9 -28.09 10.06 -13.68
C ALA A 9 -29.49 10.32 -13.08
N GLY A 10 -29.52 10.88 -11.86
CA GLY A 10 -30.76 11.15 -11.12
C GLY A 10 -31.30 9.98 -10.27
N ALA A 11 -30.66 8.81 -10.29
CA ALA A 11 -31.09 7.66 -9.48
C ALA A 11 -30.65 7.80 -8.00
N SER A 12 -31.52 7.36 -7.09
CA SER A 12 -31.19 7.23 -5.67
C SER A 12 -30.53 5.88 -5.39
N PRO A 13 -29.62 5.77 -4.39
CA PRO A 13 -28.98 4.50 -4.05
C PRO A 13 -29.99 3.42 -3.65
N ALA A 14 -29.89 2.26 -4.28
CA ALA A 14 -30.71 1.09 -3.99
C ALA A 14 -30.25 0.42 -2.67
N ARG A 15 -31.05 -0.54 -2.18
CA ARG A 15 -30.67 -1.36 -1.01
C ARG A 15 -29.35 -2.09 -1.25
N ALA A 16 -29.17 -2.68 -2.43
CA ALA A 16 -27.94 -3.36 -2.83
C ALA A 16 -26.71 -2.45 -2.74
N ASP A 17 -26.86 -1.15 -3.05
CA ASP A 17 -25.75 -0.20 -2.96
C ASP A 17 -25.35 0.09 -1.51
N ARG A 18 -26.34 0.22 -0.62
CA ARG A 18 -26.11 0.39 0.82
C ARG A 18 -25.47 -0.85 1.43
N ASP A 19 -25.92 -2.04 1.04
CA ASP A 19 -25.41 -3.31 1.52
C ASP A 19 -23.94 -3.51 1.08
N ALA A 20 -23.59 -3.14 -0.16
CA ALA A 20 -22.22 -3.19 -0.64
C ALA A 20 -21.28 -2.21 0.09
N VAL A 21 -21.75 -0.99 0.37
CA VAL A 21 -21.00 -0.03 1.18
C VAL A 21 -20.80 -0.54 2.60
N ALA A 22 -21.83 -1.12 3.22
CA ALA A 22 -21.73 -1.68 4.56
C ALA A 22 -20.67 -2.79 4.63
N ARG A 23 -20.69 -3.75 3.68
CA ARG A 23 -19.68 -4.81 3.59
C ARG A 23 -18.26 -4.27 3.43
N ALA A 24 -18.08 -3.22 2.62
CA ALA A 24 -16.77 -2.62 2.41
C ALA A 24 -16.25 -1.88 3.66
N ILE A 25 -17.14 -1.23 4.41
CA ILE A 25 -16.80 -0.57 5.68
C ILE A 25 -16.39 -1.62 6.73
N GLU A 26 -17.18 -2.69 6.85
CA GLU A 26 -16.94 -3.80 7.78
C GLU A 26 -15.61 -4.50 7.47
N ARG A 27 -15.37 -4.83 6.20
CA ARG A 27 -14.14 -5.49 5.76
C ARG A 27 -12.86 -4.67 6.05
N LEU A 28 -12.98 -3.36 6.22
CA LEU A 28 -11.86 -2.46 6.49
C LEU A 28 -11.80 -1.98 7.95
N GLY A 29 -12.73 -2.43 8.80
CA GLY A 29 -12.85 -2.00 10.20
C GLY A 29 -13.07 -0.49 10.33
N LEU A 30 -13.92 0.08 9.46
CA LEU A 30 -14.18 1.53 9.37
C LEU A 30 -15.54 1.96 9.96
N GLU A 31 -16.17 1.10 10.77
CA GLU A 31 -17.53 1.29 11.29
C GLU A 31 -17.68 2.61 12.05
N ASP A 32 -16.71 2.93 12.91
CA ASP A 32 -16.67 4.15 13.72
C ASP A 32 -16.60 5.43 12.87
N PHE A 33 -16.22 5.31 11.60
CA PHE A 33 -16.04 6.45 10.71
C PHE A 33 -17.21 6.64 9.74
N ARG A 34 -18.22 5.77 9.77
CA ARG A 34 -19.33 5.74 8.80
C ARG A 34 -20.08 7.07 8.69
N GLU A 35 -20.26 7.77 9.80
CA GLU A 35 -20.98 9.06 9.86
C GLU A 35 -20.04 10.26 10.00
N ARG A 36 -18.72 10.03 10.07
CA ARG A 36 -17.73 11.10 10.26
C ARG A 36 -17.51 11.83 8.94
N PRO A 37 -17.59 13.18 8.91
CA PRO A 37 -17.26 13.95 7.72
C PRO A 37 -15.82 13.70 7.26
N LEU A 38 -15.59 13.59 5.94
CA LEU A 38 -14.24 13.42 5.36
C LEU A 38 -13.25 14.51 5.81
N SER A 39 -13.73 15.73 6.04
CA SER A 39 -12.93 16.86 6.53
C SER A 39 -12.38 16.64 7.94
N ARG A 40 -13.02 15.77 8.72
CA ARG A 40 -12.60 15.42 10.07
C ARG A 40 -11.76 14.15 10.10
N MET A 41 -11.56 13.44 9.00
CA MET A 41 -10.77 12.21 8.94
C MET A 41 -9.27 12.47 8.87
N SER A 42 -8.47 11.58 9.45
CA SER A 42 -7.01 11.54 9.28
C SER A 42 -6.63 11.22 7.83
N GLY A 43 -5.36 11.40 7.47
CA GLY A 43 -4.85 10.96 6.16
C GLY A 43 -5.13 9.47 5.91
N GLY A 44 -4.84 8.61 6.89
CA GLY A 44 -4.97 7.17 6.76
C GLY A 44 -6.43 6.72 6.67
N GLU A 45 -7.32 7.35 7.45
CA GLU A 45 -8.76 7.10 7.37
C GLU A 45 -9.31 7.49 6.00
N ARG A 46 -8.86 8.61 5.42
CA ARG A 46 -9.26 9.00 4.06
C ARG A 46 -8.75 8.03 3.00
N GLN A 47 -7.54 7.51 3.17
CA GLN A 47 -6.96 6.47 2.31
C GLN A 47 -7.83 5.20 2.34
N LEU A 48 -8.12 4.70 3.55
CA LEU A 48 -8.94 3.52 3.75
C LEU A 48 -10.38 3.73 3.25
N ALA A 49 -10.94 4.92 3.42
CA ALA A 49 -12.25 5.26 2.85
C ALA A 49 -12.25 5.26 1.31
N ALA A 50 -11.14 5.64 0.66
CA ALA A 50 -10.98 5.55 -0.79
C ALA A 50 -10.92 4.08 -1.25
N VAL A 51 -10.21 3.22 -0.52
CA VAL A 51 -10.21 1.77 -0.75
C VAL A 51 -11.60 1.18 -0.54
N ALA A 52 -12.29 1.55 0.55
CA ALA A 52 -13.66 1.14 0.85
C ALA A 52 -14.62 1.48 -0.30
N ARG A 53 -14.46 2.68 -0.88
CA ARG A 53 -15.24 3.11 -2.03
C ARG A 53 -14.99 2.22 -3.25
N ALA A 54 -13.74 1.88 -3.55
CA ALA A 54 -13.42 1.00 -4.67
C ALA A 54 -13.96 -0.42 -4.46
N LEU A 55 -13.88 -0.96 -3.24
CA LEU A 55 -14.48 -2.25 -2.89
C LEU A 55 -16.00 -2.23 -2.98
N ALA A 56 -16.63 -1.15 -2.50
CA ALA A 56 -18.07 -0.96 -2.63
C ALA A 56 -18.51 -0.86 -4.10
N GLN A 57 -17.60 -0.53 -5.03
CA GLN A 57 -17.85 -0.55 -6.46
C GLN A 57 -17.57 -1.92 -7.11
N GLU A 58 -17.33 -2.96 -6.30
CA GLU A 58 -16.97 -4.32 -6.76
C GLU A 58 -15.78 -4.29 -7.73
N ALA A 59 -14.77 -3.45 -7.45
CA ALA A 59 -13.54 -3.45 -8.22
C ALA A 59 -12.86 -4.82 -8.12
N SER A 60 -12.40 -5.36 -9.25
CA SER A 60 -11.57 -6.58 -9.29
C SER A 60 -10.07 -6.28 -9.16
N THR A 61 -9.68 -5.02 -9.36
CA THR A 61 -8.29 -4.56 -9.29
C THR A 61 -8.21 -3.18 -8.64
N LEU A 62 -7.18 -2.95 -7.82
CA LEU A 62 -6.81 -1.65 -7.28
C LEU A 62 -5.43 -1.22 -7.79
N VAL A 63 -5.34 0.04 -8.20
CA VAL A 63 -4.06 0.70 -8.51
C VAL A 63 -3.92 1.88 -7.54
N LEU A 64 -2.87 1.84 -6.74
CA LEU A 64 -2.65 2.80 -5.65
C LEU A 64 -1.31 3.50 -5.85
N ASP A 65 -1.34 4.83 -6.01
CA ASP A 65 -0.11 5.60 -6.05
C ASP A 65 0.29 6.02 -4.63
N GLU A 66 1.45 5.54 -4.18
CA GLU A 66 2.02 5.73 -2.85
C GLU A 66 1.00 5.72 -1.69
N PRO A 67 0.36 4.57 -1.42
CA PRO A 67 -0.82 4.54 -0.54
C PRO A 67 -0.53 4.91 0.93
N THR A 68 0.74 4.96 1.32
CA THR A 68 1.19 5.24 2.68
C THR A 68 1.78 6.64 2.84
N THR A 69 1.83 7.45 1.77
CA THR A 69 2.45 8.78 1.81
C THR A 69 1.66 9.74 2.69
N SER A 70 2.39 10.57 3.44
CA SER A 70 1.83 11.52 4.42
C SER A 70 1.05 10.89 5.58
N LEU A 71 1.19 9.58 5.80
CA LEU A 71 0.61 8.89 6.96
C LEU A 71 1.64 8.76 8.08
N ASP A 72 1.20 8.83 9.34
CA ASP A 72 2.02 8.44 10.47
C ASP A 72 2.31 6.93 10.48
N PHE A 73 3.34 6.53 11.23
CA PHE A 73 3.85 5.16 11.25
C PHE A 73 2.78 4.10 11.57
N GLY A 74 1.86 4.39 12.48
CA GLY A 74 0.77 3.47 12.83
C GLY A 74 -0.22 3.29 11.68
N ASN A 75 -0.61 4.40 11.05
CA ASN A 75 -1.53 4.38 9.91
C ASN A 75 -0.91 3.75 8.64
N GLN A 76 0.40 3.90 8.42
CA GLN A 76 1.11 3.20 7.35
C GLN A 76 0.95 1.68 7.48
N GLY A 77 1.25 1.13 8.67
CA GLY A 77 1.09 -0.30 8.95
C GLY A 77 -0.33 -0.79 8.72
N ARG A 78 -1.33 -0.06 9.25
CA ARG A 78 -2.75 -0.41 9.06
C ARG A 78 -3.16 -0.45 7.58
N VAL A 79 -2.73 0.53 6.78
CA VAL A 79 -3.05 0.57 5.35
C VAL A 79 -2.39 -0.60 4.60
N LEU A 80 -1.13 -0.91 4.90
CA LEU A 80 -0.42 -2.02 4.27
C LEU A 80 -1.03 -3.39 4.63
N ASP A 81 -1.44 -3.58 5.88
CA ASP A 81 -2.08 -4.82 6.33
C ASP A 81 -3.43 -5.05 5.64
N VAL A 82 -4.19 -3.96 5.44
CA VAL A 82 -5.42 -3.99 4.64
C VAL A 82 -5.12 -4.37 3.18
N ILE A 83 -4.11 -3.76 2.58
CA ILE A 83 -3.73 -4.06 1.19
C ILE A 83 -3.35 -5.54 1.05
N ALA A 84 -2.51 -6.05 1.95
CA ALA A 84 -2.10 -7.45 1.97
C ALA A 84 -3.31 -8.40 2.10
N SER A 85 -4.19 -8.15 3.08
CA SER A 85 -5.39 -8.96 3.29
C SER A 85 -6.33 -8.96 2.08
N LEU A 86 -6.50 -7.82 1.41
CA LEU A 86 -7.33 -7.75 0.20
C LEU A 86 -6.71 -8.55 -0.96
N ALA A 87 -5.39 -8.53 -1.10
CA ALA A 87 -4.68 -9.32 -2.10
C ALA A 87 -4.80 -10.83 -1.81
N ASP A 88 -4.69 -11.25 -0.54
CA ASP A 88 -4.87 -12.64 -0.11
C ASP A 88 -6.28 -13.16 -0.42
N ASP A 89 -7.28 -12.29 -0.34
CA ASP A 89 -8.66 -12.59 -0.73
C ASP A 89 -8.90 -12.60 -2.26
N GLY A 90 -7.83 -12.49 -3.06
CA GLY A 90 -7.87 -12.60 -4.52
C GLY A 90 -8.09 -11.30 -5.29
N LEU A 91 -8.01 -10.14 -4.62
CA LEU A 91 -8.07 -8.85 -5.30
C LEU A 91 -6.74 -8.56 -6.01
N GLY A 92 -6.78 -8.17 -7.29
CA GLY A 92 -5.57 -7.70 -7.97
C GLY A 92 -5.13 -6.36 -7.41
N ILE A 93 -3.90 -6.22 -6.91
CA ILE A 93 -3.40 -4.95 -6.40
C ILE A 93 -2.04 -4.61 -7.01
N VAL A 94 -1.92 -3.38 -7.49
CA VAL A 94 -0.66 -2.77 -7.88
C VAL A 94 -0.51 -1.48 -7.09
N TYR A 95 0.62 -1.31 -6.40
CA TYR A 95 0.93 -0.05 -5.73
C TYR A 95 2.39 0.35 -5.93
N SER A 96 2.64 1.65 -5.97
CA SER A 96 3.98 2.24 -5.93
C SER A 96 4.39 2.51 -4.48
N THR A 97 5.68 2.36 -4.17
CA THR A 97 6.24 2.79 -2.88
C THR A 97 7.71 3.11 -3.04
N HIS A 98 8.18 4.10 -2.29
CA HIS A 98 9.60 4.42 -2.17
C HIS A 98 10.26 3.74 -0.96
N ASP A 99 9.50 3.03 -0.12
CA ASP A 99 10.03 2.29 1.03
C ASP A 99 10.12 0.79 0.70
N PRO A 100 11.34 0.23 0.61
CA PRO A 100 11.55 -1.20 0.38
C PRO A 100 10.89 -2.10 1.42
N ASN A 101 10.81 -1.67 2.69
CA ASN A 101 10.17 -2.43 3.74
C ASN A 101 8.64 -2.47 3.55
N HIS A 102 8.04 -1.41 2.99
CA HIS A 102 6.63 -1.41 2.61
C HIS A 102 6.37 -2.35 1.44
N ALA A 103 7.28 -2.41 0.45
CA ALA A 103 7.20 -3.36 -0.65
C ALA A 103 7.22 -4.80 -0.13
N ARG A 104 8.16 -5.14 0.76
CA ARG A 104 8.23 -6.49 1.36
C ARG A 104 7.09 -6.82 2.31
N ARG A 105 6.45 -5.83 2.95
CA ARG A 105 5.35 -6.05 3.89
C ARG A 105 4.06 -6.49 3.21
N ALA A 106 3.70 -5.84 2.10
CA ALA A 106 2.38 -6.04 1.46
C ALA A 106 2.47 -6.55 0.01
N GLY A 107 3.66 -6.56 -0.59
CA GLY A 107 3.88 -7.05 -1.94
C GLY A 107 4.24 -8.54 -1.97
N THR A 108 3.89 -9.22 -3.05
CA THR A 108 4.36 -10.58 -3.37
C THR A 108 5.36 -10.57 -4.52
N ARG A 109 5.22 -9.58 -5.43
CA ARG A 109 6.10 -9.36 -6.57
C ARG A 109 6.48 -7.90 -6.64
N ALA A 110 7.67 -7.61 -7.17
CA ALA A 110 8.16 -6.26 -7.36
C ALA A 110 8.56 -6.03 -8.82
N LEU A 111 8.35 -4.81 -9.31
CA LEU A 111 8.98 -4.25 -10.49
C LEU A 111 9.98 -3.21 -10.01
N VAL A 112 11.26 -3.38 -10.34
CA VAL A 112 12.34 -2.48 -9.91
C VAL A 112 12.99 -1.87 -11.15
N TYR A 113 13.19 -0.55 -11.13
CA TYR A 113 13.97 0.17 -12.13
C TYR A 113 15.44 0.20 -11.71
N LEU A 114 16.33 -0.28 -12.57
CA LEU A 114 17.76 -0.32 -12.33
C LEU A 114 18.46 0.93 -12.91
N PRO A 115 19.63 1.33 -12.38
CA PRO A 115 20.33 2.55 -12.83
C PRO A 115 20.79 2.54 -14.30
N ASP A 116 20.94 1.36 -14.89
CA ASP A 116 21.30 1.16 -16.30
C ASP A 116 20.11 1.34 -17.26
N GLY A 117 18.93 1.68 -16.73
CA GLY A 117 17.69 1.82 -17.51
C GLY A 117 16.96 0.50 -17.72
N GLU A 118 17.46 -0.62 -17.18
CA GLU A 118 16.78 -1.90 -17.21
C GLU A 118 15.68 -2.00 -16.14
N THR A 119 14.78 -2.95 -16.32
CA THR A 119 13.72 -3.26 -15.34
C THR A 119 13.76 -4.73 -14.97
N ALA A 120 13.66 -5.03 -13.68
CA ALA A 120 13.54 -6.39 -13.16
C ALA A 120 12.14 -6.62 -12.58
N PHE A 121 11.50 -7.74 -12.91
CA PHE A 121 10.19 -8.14 -12.37
C PHE A 121 10.21 -9.58 -11.86
N GLY A 122 9.81 -9.78 -10.61
CA GLY A 122 10.06 -11.05 -9.91
C GLY A 122 9.44 -11.11 -8.53
N ALA A 123 9.78 -12.12 -7.75
CA ALA A 123 9.36 -12.20 -6.35
C ALA A 123 9.93 -11.02 -5.56
N VAL A 124 9.13 -10.44 -4.67
CA VAL A 124 9.58 -9.29 -3.87
C VAL A 124 10.80 -9.65 -3.02
N ASP A 125 10.84 -10.89 -2.52
CA ASP A 125 11.90 -11.34 -1.63
C ASP A 125 13.26 -11.47 -2.33
N GLU A 126 13.24 -11.76 -3.63
CA GLU A 126 14.42 -11.91 -4.49
C GLU A 126 14.93 -10.55 -5.01
N LEU A 127 14.02 -9.62 -5.32
CA LEU A 127 14.38 -8.33 -5.92
C LEU A 127 14.61 -7.21 -4.91
N VAL A 128 13.90 -7.23 -3.78
CA VAL A 128 13.98 -6.17 -2.76
C VAL A 128 14.96 -6.62 -1.67
N GLU A 129 16.21 -6.78 -2.04
CA GLU A 129 17.29 -7.26 -1.16
C GLU A 129 18.49 -6.28 -1.15
N PRO A 130 19.38 -6.35 -0.13
CA PRO A 130 20.43 -5.36 0.09
C PRO A 130 21.30 -5.02 -1.13
N ALA A 131 21.76 -6.00 -1.92
CA ALA A 131 22.65 -5.77 -3.06
C ALA A 131 21.92 -5.05 -4.21
N THR A 132 20.69 -5.45 -4.52
CA THR A 132 19.85 -4.82 -5.54
C THR A 132 19.50 -3.39 -5.14
N LEU A 133 19.08 -3.18 -3.89
CA LEU A 133 18.76 -1.83 -3.41
C LEU A 133 19.99 -0.93 -3.33
N SER A 134 21.16 -1.50 -3.00
CA SER A 134 22.42 -0.74 -3.03
C SER A 134 22.74 -0.24 -4.43
N ARG A 135 22.48 -1.06 -5.46
CA ARG A 135 22.60 -0.63 -6.86
C ARG A 135 21.57 0.44 -7.21
N VAL A 136 20.29 0.21 -6.89
CA VAL A 136 19.18 1.12 -7.23
C VAL A 136 19.36 2.50 -6.62
N TYR A 137 19.71 2.58 -5.33
CA TYR A 137 19.84 3.86 -4.63
C TYR A 137 21.25 4.45 -4.64
N GLY A 138 22.26 3.71 -5.12
CA GLY A 138 23.65 4.16 -5.15
C GLY A 138 24.26 4.38 -3.77
N VAL A 139 23.69 3.76 -2.73
CA VAL A 139 24.17 3.83 -1.33
C VAL A 139 24.25 2.43 -0.74
N PRO A 140 25.18 2.15 0.19
CA PRO A 140 25.19 0.88 0.90
C PRO A 140 23.87 0.64 1.64
N VAL A 141 23.23 -0.50 1.39
CA VAL A 141 22.04 -0.98 2.11
C VAL A 141 22.40 -2.25 2.84
N ASP A 142 22.02 -2.34 4.11
CA ASP A 142 22.15 -3.54 4.93
C ASP A 142 20.76 -4.11 5.27
N GLY A 143 20.74 -5.39 5.63
CA GLY A 143 19.55 -6.10 6.06
C GLY A 143 19.75 -6.79 7.40
N ALA A 144 18.75 -6.70 8.28
CA ALA A 144 18.70 -7.44 9.53
C ALA A 144 17.40 -8.25 9.60
N HIS A 145 17.45 -9.44 10.18
CA HIS A 145 16.25 -10.24 10.40
C HIS A 145 15.64 -9.89 11.76
N THR A 146 14.33 -9.66 11.79
CA THR A 146 13.54 -9.55 13.01
C THR A 146 13.40 -10.91 13.70
N ALA A 147 12.91 -10.91 14.94
CA ALA A 147 12.73 -12.14 15.73
C ALA A 147 11.79 -13.17 15.07
N ASP A 148 10.87 -12.72 14.22
CA ASP A 148 9.96 -13.55 13.43
C ASP A 148 10.50 -13.89 12.03
N GLY A 149 11.78 -13.61 11.75
CA GLY A 149 12.46 -14.00 10.53
C GLY A 149 12.23 -13.09 9.32
N ARG A 150 11.55 -11.94 9.48
CA ARG A 150 11.37 -10.98 8.38
C ARG A 150 12.63 -10.15 8.18
N LEU A 151 13.01 -9.93 6.92
CA LEU A 151 14.12 -9.04 6.57
C LEU A 151 13.67 -7.58 6.65
N VAL A 152 14.39 -6.78 7.43
CA VAL A 152 14.26 -5.32 7.52
C VAL A 152 15.51 -4.68 6.91
N LEU A 153 15.28 -3.73 6.02
CA LEU A 153 16.30 -3.07 5.22
C LEU A 153 16.54 -1.66 5.75
N ALA A 154 17.81 -1.28 5.83
CA ALA A 154 18.23 0.05 6.26
C ALA A 154 19.43 0.52 5.43
N ILE A 155 19.54 1.84 5.24
CA ILE A 155 20.76 2.43 4.68
C ILE A 155 21.88 2.21 5.68
N ALA A 156 22.95 1.54 5.25
CA ALA A 156 24.08 1.25 6.11
C ALA A 156 24.85 2.56 6.39
N PRO A 157 25.27 2.80 7.64
CA PRO A 157 26.13 3.93 7.94
C PRO A 157 27.44 3.77 7.16
N ALA A 158 27.95 4.87 6.59
CA ALA A 158 29.26 4.90 5.98
C ALA A 158 30.34 4.73 7.07
N LEU A 159 30.57 3.51 7.53
CA LEU A 159 31.64 3.19 8.46
C LEU A 159 32.97 3.25 7.69
N GLY A 160 33.53 4.46 7.56
CA GLY A 160 34.92 4.67 7.16
C GLY A 160 35.19 5.48 5.88
N GLY A 161 34.19 6.02 5.19
CA GLY A 161 34.38 6.80 3.96
C GLY A 161 34.06 8.28 4.15
N ARG A 162 35.04 9.17 3.94
CA ARG A 162 34.80 10.62 3.88
C ARG A 162 33.69 10.91 2.87
N PHE A 163 32.61 11.58 3.31
CA PHE A 163 31.67 12.23 2.41
C PHE A 163 32.42 13.30 1.61
N ASN A 164 32.94 12.95 0.43
CA ASN A 164 33.50 13.95 -0.47
C ASN A 164 32.46 14.21 -1.56
N ARG A 165 31.92 15.44 -1.53
CA ARG A 165 31.13 16.03 -2.61
C ARG A 165 32.01 16.31 -3.82
#